data_AF-A0A2D7I8P7-F1
#
_entry.id   AF-A0A2D7I8P7-F1
#
_cell.length_a   1.000
_cell.length_b   1.000
_cell.length_c   1.000
_cell.angle_alpha   90.00
_cell.angle_beta   90.00
_cell.angle_gamma   90.00
#
_symmetry.space_group_name_H-M   'P 1'
#
loop_
_entity.id
_entity.type
_entity.pdbx_description
1 polymer ?
#
loop_
_entity_poly.entity_id
_entity_poly.type
_entity_poly.pdbx_seq_one_letter_code
_entity_poly.pdbx_strand_id
1 'polypeptide(L)'
;NASSGALSCAAGPGGGGCFGFAWWDDTSDYTASIWDLSQETAVGNVTANVTGTSMIPAIVIPIPILARTQSNACEGLSNQIVSFFSG
;
A
#
# COMPACT_ATOMS: atom_id res chain seq x y z
N ASN A 1 -7.36 -1.21 8.22
CA ASN A 1 -7.62 -0.19 7.18
C ASN A 1 -8.92 0.54 7.45
N ALA A 2 -8.90 1.88 7.40
CA ALA A 2 -10.09 2.72 7.42
C ALA A 2 -10.42 3.19 6.00
N SER A 3 -11.69 3.54 5.74
CA SER A 3 -12.10 4.14 4.46
C SER A 3 -13.30 5.05 4.67
N SER A 4 -13.39 6.12 3.88
CA SER A 4 -14.49 7.10 3.97
C SER A 4 -14.59 7.94 2.71
N GLY A 5 -15.75 8.58 2.53
CA GLY A 5 -16.04 9.47 1.43
C GLY A 5 -17.12 8.94 0.48
N ALA A 6 -17.53 9.79 -0.46
CA ALA A 6 -18.59 9.52 -1.42
C ALA A 6 -18.25 10.19 -2.77
N LEU A 7 -18.55 9.47 -3.84
CA LEU A 7 -18.41 9.92 -5.22
C LEU A 7 -19.78 9.81 -5.90
N SER A 8 -20.24 10.89 -6.52
CA SER A 8 -21.50 10.93 -7.26
C SER A 8 -21.25 11.29 -8.70
N CYS A 9 -21.76 10.49 -9.63
CA CYS A 9 -21.61 10.70 -11.06
C CYS A 9 -22.98 10.81 -11.73
N ALA A 10 -23.12 11.75 -12.67
CA ALA A 10 -24.36 11.95 -13.42
C ALA A 10 -24.04 12.31 -14.87
N ALA A 11 -24.97 11.99 -15.78
CA ALA A 11 -24.89 12.33 -17.19
C ALA A 11 -26.27 12.74 -17.72
N GLY A 12 -26.31 13.69 -18.65
CA GLY A 12 -27.54 14.18 -19.26
C GLY A 12 -27.30 14.90 -20.60
N PRO A 13 -28.37 15.42 -21.24
CA PRO A 13 -28.26 16.16 -22.48
C PRO A 13 -27.41 17.42 -22.26
N GLY A 14 -26.22 17.48 -22.86
CA GLY A 14 -25.25 18.58 -22.70
C GLY A 14 -23.98 18.23 -21.90
N GLY A 15 -23.90 17.03 -21.29
CA GLY A 15 -22.67 16.54 -20.66
C GLY A 15 -22.87 15.67 -19.43
N GLY A 16 -21.77 15.29 -18.79
CA GLY A 16 -21.75 14.52 -17.55
C GLY A 16 -20.48 14.75 -16.74
N GLY A 17 -20.49 14.32 -15.50
CA GLY A 17 -19.35 14.48 -14.60
C GLY A 17 -19.54 13.78 -13.27
N CYS A 18 -18.44 13.67 -12.54
CA CYS A 18 -18.39 13.13 -11.19
C CYS A 18 -17.95 14.21 -10.20
N PHE A 19 -18.66 14.32 -9.08
CA PHE A 19 -18.33 15.19 -7.96
C PHE A 19 -18.19 14.37 -6.68
N GLY A 20 -17.18 14.67 -5.87
CA GLY A 20 -17.00 14.06 -4.56
C GLY A 20 -15.56 13.74 -4.24
N PHE A 21 -15.38 13.00 -3.14
CA PHE A 21 -14.08 12.62 -2.62
C PHE A 21 -14.21 11.29 -1.89
N ALA A 22 -13.31 10.36 -2.19
CA ALA A 22 -13.18 9.10 -1.48
C ALA A 22 -11.73 8.86 -1.08
N TRP A 23 -11.51 8.19 0.05
CA TRP A 23 -10.19 7.79 0.51
C TRP A 23 -10.24 6.48 1.28
N TRP A 24 -9.12 5.77 1.31
CA TRP A 24 -8.96 4.54 2.07
C TRP A 24 -7.49 4.34 2.44
N ASP A 25 -7.26 3.78 3.61
CA ASP A 25 -5.95 3.30 4.01
C ASP A 25 -5.65 1.96 3.37
N ASP A 26 -4.41 1.82 2.97
CA ASP A 26 -3.82 0.59 2.51
C ASP A 26 -2.60 0.30 3.40
N THR A 27 -2.49 -0.93 3.89
CA THR A 27 -1.38 -1.38 4.71
C THR A 27 -0.80 -2.63 4.08
N SER A 28 0.51 -2.65 3.90
CA SER A 28 1.27 -3.78 3.40
C SER A 28 2.23 -4.26 4.48
N ASP A 29 2.08 -5.54 4.83
CA ASP A 29 2.83 -6.25 5.85
C ASP A 29 3.60 -7.41 5.22
N TYR A 30 4.92 -7.38 5.31
CA TYR A 30 5.78 -8.47 4.86
C TYR A 30 6.65 -9.00 5.99
N THR A 31 6.78 -10.32 6.05
CA THR A 31 7.66 -11.03 6.98
C THR A 31 8.50 -12.01 6.20
N ALA A 32 9.81 -11.98 6.39
CA ALA A 32 10.73 -13.00 5.87
C ALA A 32 11.37 -13.73 7.04
N SER A 33 11.47 -15.05 6.91
CA SER A 33 12.09 -15.93 7.90
C SER A 33 13.42 -16.44 7.37
N ILE A 34 14.45 -16.39 8.21
CA ILE A 34 15.83 -16.72 7.86
C ILE A 34 16.17 -18.04 8.53
N TRP A 35 16.65 -18.98 7.72
CA TRP A 35 16.94 -20.36 8.13
C TRP A 35 18.40 -20.69 7.86
N ASP A 36 19.05 -21.30 8.84
CA ASP A 36 20.33 -21.98 8.64
C ASP A 36 20.07 -23.44 8.26
N LEU A 37 20.40 -23.78 7.03
CA LEU A 37 20.20 -25.13 6.48
C LEU A 37 21.21 -26.15 7.02
N SER A 38 22.36 -25.71 7.54
CA SER A 38 23.37 -26.62 8.12
C SER A 38 22.94 -27.12 9.49
N GLN A 39 22.24 -26.27 10.23
CA GLN A 39 21.73 -26.55 11.58
C GLN A 39 20.23 -26.85 11.60
N GLU A 40 19.58 -26.84 10.42
CA GLU A 40 18.14 -27.06 10.23
C GLU A 40 17.28 -26.20 11.17
N THR A 41 17.71 -24.96 11.44
CA THR A 41 17.11 -24.10 12.47
C THR A 41 16.81 -22.69 11.95
N ALA A 42 15.72 -22.10 12.46
CA ALA A 42 15.37 -20.71 12.18
C ALA A 42 16.27 -19.78 13.01
N VAL A 43 16.99 -18.89 12.32
CA VAL A 43 17.95 -17.98 12.95
C VAL A 43 17.38 -16.58 13.19
N GLY A 44 16.26 -16.24 12.56
CA GLY A 44 15.59 -14.97 12.80
C GLY A 44 14.47 -14.67 11.80
N ASN A 45 13.75 -13.58 12.04
CA ASN A 45 12.75 -13.04 11.13
C ASN A 45 12.98 -11.54 10.95
N VAL A 46 12.70 -11.04 9.75
CA VAL A 46 12.71 -9.60 9.43
C VAL A 46 11.33 -9.20 8.92
N THR A 47 10.87 -8.00 9.27
CA THR A 47 9.50 -7.58 9.02
C THR A 47 9.43 -6.15 8.50
N ALA A 48 8.60 -5.88 7.51
CA ALA A 48 8.35 -4.54 6.99
C ALA A 48 6.84 -4.25 6.98
N ASN A 49 6.41 -3.24 7.73
CA ASN A 49 5.05 -2.73 7.74
C ASN A 49 5.07 -1.32 7.14
N VAL A 50 4.29 -1.10 6.08
CA VAL A 50 4.08 0.22 5.50
C VAL A 50 2.60 0.49 5.33
N THR A 51 2.15 1.62 5.87
CA THR A 51 0.78 2.11 5.74
C THR A 51 0.78 3.40 4.93
N GLY A 52 -0.21 3.56 4.07
CA GLY A 52 -0.41 4.76 3.26
C GLY A 52 -1.86 4.92 2.84
N THR A 53 -2.25 6.16 2.56
CA THR A 53 -3.65 6.49 2.23
C THR A 53 -3.78 6.77 0.74
N SER A 54 -4.71 6.08 0.10
CA SER A 54 -5.12 6.35 -1.28
C SER A 54 -6.34 7.27 -1.29
N MET A 55 -6.49 8.09 -2.33
CA MET A 55 -7.63 9.01 -2.47
C MET A 55 -8.05 9.25 -3.92
N ILE A 56 -9.31 9.63 -4.11
CA ILE A 56 -9.91 9.99 -5.39
C ILE A 56 -10.73 11.27 -5.22
N PRO A 57 -10.18 12.45 -5.54
CA PRO A 57 -10.97 13.66 -5.75
C PRO A 57 -11.67 13.64 -7.11
N ALA A 58 -12.90 14.15 -7.17
CA ALA A 58 -13.66 14.36 -8.39
C ALA A 58 -14.40 15.70 -8.38
N ILE A 59 -14.25 16.47 -9.46
CA ILE A 59 -15.05 17.68 -9.75
C ILE A 59 -15.78 17.52 -11.09
N VAL A 60 -15.08 17.01 -12.10
CA VAL A 60 -15.66 16.58 -13.39
C VAL A 60 -15.18 15.17 -13.73
N ILE A 61 -13.86 14.97 -13.70
CA ILE A 61 -13.22 13.66 -13.93
C ILE A 61 -12.56 13.23 -12.62
N PRO A 62 -12.82 12.01 -12.13
CA PRO A 62 -12.15 11.48 -10.95
C PRO A 62 -10.68 11.17 -11.27
N ILE A 63 -9.76 11.64 -10.43
CA ILE A 63 -8.32 11.36 -10.58
C ILE A 63 -7.85 10.50 -9.41
N PRO A 64 -7.52 9.22 -9.63
CA PRO A 64 -7.06 8.35 -8.56
C PRO A 64 -5.60 8.62 -8.19
N ILE A 65 -5.32 8.65 -6.88
CA ILE A 65 -3.98 8.71 -6.30
C ILE A 65 -3.83 7.51 -5.35
N LEU A 66 -2.96 6.57 -5.74
CA LEU A 66 -2.78 5.32 -5.03
C LEU A 66 -1.50 5.36 -4.18
N ALA A 67 -1.62 4.94 -2.92
CA ALA A 67 -0.47 4.72 -2.07
C ALA A 67 0.31 3.47 -2.53
N ARG A 68 1.64 3.58 -2.66
CA ARG A 68 2.54 2.48 -3.09
C ARG A 68 3.11 1.73 -1.88
N THR A 69 2.24 1.37 -0.95
CA THR A 69 2.53 0.64 0.30
C THR A 69 3.27 -0.66 0.02
N GLN A 70 2.84 -1.41 -0.99
CA GLN A 70 3.44 -2.68 -1.37
C GLN A 70 4.91 -2.53 -1.79
N SER A 71 5.20 -1.63 -2.74
CA SER A 71 6.56 -1.41 -3.23
C SER A 71 7.48 -0.94 -2.11
N ASN A 72 7.00 -0.01 -1.28
CA ASN A 72 7.75 0.52 -0.15
C ASN A 72 8.01 -0.54 0.92
N ALA A 73 7.04 -1.42 1.17
CA ALA A 73 7.20 -2.51 2.13
C ALA A 73 8.17 -3.59 1.59
N CYS A 74 8.14 -3.90 0.28
CA CYS A 74 9.14 -4.76 -0.34
C CYS A 74 10.56 -4.19 -0.24
N GLU A 75 10.74 -2.90 -0.49
CA GLU A 75 12.04 -2.23 -0.37
C GLU A 75 12.51 -2.14 1.09
N GLY A 76 11.60 -1.88 2.03
CA GLY A 76 11.89 -1.93 3.46
C GLY A 76 12.34 -3.33 3.91
N LEU A 77 11.68 -4.37 3.41
CA LEU A 77 12.04 -5.76 3.72
C LEU A 77 13.40 -6.14 3.14
N SER A 78 13.67 -5.80 1.88
CA SER A 78 14.95 -6.13 1.24
C SER A 78 16.13 -5.47 1.96
N ASN A 79 15.99 -4.21 2.37
CA ASN A 79 17.00 -3.51 3.16
C ASN A 79 17.26 -4.18 4.51
N GLN A 80 16.22 -4.67 5.20
CA GLN A 80 16.41 -5.42 6.44
C GLN A 80 17.09 -6.78 6.23
N ILE A 81 16.77 -7.48 5.14
CA ILE A 81 17.47 -8.73 4.78
C ILE A 81 18.96 -8.46 4.54
N VAL A 82 19.30 -7.43 3.77
CA VAL A 82 20.70 -7.07 3.51
C VAL A 82 21.41 -6.70 4.81
N SER A 83 20.76 -5.94 5.68
CA SER A 83 21.30 -5.57 7.00
C SER A 83 21.53 -6.79 7.89
N PHE A 84 20.68 -7.82 7.82
CA PHE A 84 20.85 -9.04 8.59
C PHE A 84 22.13 -9.79 8.20
N PHE A 85 22.46 -9.86 6.90
CA PHE A 85 23.63 -10.59 6.41
C PHE A 85 24.93 -9.76 6.35
N SER A 86 24.83 -8.43 6.42
CA SER A 86 26.00 -7.53 6.39
C SER A 86 26.53 -7.17 7.77
N GLY A 87 25.87 -7.64 8.84
CA GLY A 87 26.25 -7.45 10.24
C GLY A 87 27.35 -8.39 10.71
#